data_AF-Q2U3N4-F1
#
_entry.id   AF-Q2U3N4-F1
#
_cell.length_a   1.000
_cell.length_b   1.000
_cell.length_c   1.000
_cell.angle_alpha   90.00
_cell.angle_beta   90.00
_cell.angle_gamma   90.00
#
_symmetry.space_group_name_H-M   'P 1'
#
loop_
_entity.id
_entity.type
_entity.pdbx_description
1 polymer ?
#
loop_
_entity_poly.entity_id
_entity_poly.type
_entity_poly.pdbx_seq_one_letter_code
_entity_poly.pdbx_strand_id
1 'polypeptide(L)'
;MAPTIFGIGTGPVNRLSIQIPALIRRALHYGHAVVIGDGQAEWDHVHIADLVTLFELVLVKVLKGEDVPYGAKGLLFAETGRHTWMDVSRGIAAAGSELGLLATDEVRSVSLPEAAAWASNGNAQVRELGFASKGRVTRLGNGQKVQISITLVT
;
A
#
# COMPACT_ATOMS: atom_id res chain seq x y z
N MET A 1 -2.07 7.21 -6.95
CA MET A 1 -3.11 6.38 -6.32
C MET A 1 -3.36 6.92 -4.92
N ALA A 2 -4.45 6.55 -4.24
CA ALA A 2 -4.54 6.74 -2.79
C ALA A 2 -3.41 5.94 -2.09
N PRO A 3 -2.89 6.40 -0.94
CA PRO A 3 -1.84 5.70 -0.19
C PRO A 3 -2.23 4.26 0.18
N THR A 4 -1.24 3.37 0.29
CA THR A 4 -1.45 2.01 0.82
C THR A 4 -1.86 2.10 2.28
N ILE A 5 -3.06 1.64 2.60
CA ILE A 5 -3.53 1.49 3.97
C ILE A 5 -3.02 0.15 4.51
N PHE A 6 -2.27 0.19 5.62
CA PHE A 6 -1.72 -1.00 6.26
C PHE A 6 -2.01 -1.05 7.76
N GLY A 7 -1.70 -2.19 8.38
CA GLY A 7 -1.99 -2.47 9.79
C GLY A 7 -3.19 -3.40 9.98
N ILE A 8 -3.37 -3.86 11.22
CA ILE A 8 -4.49 -4.72 11.61
C ILE A 8 -5.62 -3.84 12.11
N GLY A 9 -6.76 -3.86 11.40
CA GLY A 9 -7.95 -3.13 11.80
C GLY A 9 -8.61 -3.69 13.05
N THR A 10 -9.29 -2.82 13.81
CA THR A 10 -10.11 -3.18 15.00
C THR A 10 -11.61 -3.26 14.69
N GLY A 11 -12.02 -2.86 13.48
CA GLY A 11 -13.42 -2.89 13.06
C GLY A 11 -13.95 -4.31 12.80
N PRO A 12 -15.29 -4.46 12.68
CA PRO A 12 -15.94 -5.77 12.62
C PRO A 12 -15.83 -6.48 11.26
N VAL A 13 -15.32 -5.80 10.22
CA VAL A 13 -15.31 -6.31 8.84
C VAL A 13 -13.88 -6.62 8.38
N ASN A 14 -13.38 -5.94 7.34
CA ASN A 14 -12.06 -6.20 6.82
C ASN A 14 -11.01 -5.61 7.76
N ARG A 15 -10.16 -6.48 8.28
CA ARG A 15 -9.08 -6.13 9.21
C ARG A 15 -7.69 -6.21 8.56
N LEU A 16 -7.61 -6.69 7.32
CA LEU A 16 -6.35 -6.90 6.62
C LEU A 16 -6.23 -5.97 5.41
N SER A 17 -5.00 -5.53 5.16
CA SER A 17 -4.64 -4.88 3.91
C SER A 17 -4.73 -5.88 2.73
N ILE A 18 -4.55 -5.39 1.51
CA ILE A 18 -4.60 -6.21 0.29
C ILE A 18 -3.19 -6.60 -0.15
N GLN A 19 -2.29 -5.62 -0.32
CA GLN A 19 -0.99 -5.80 -0.97
C GLN A 19 -0.01 -6.62 -0.11
N ILE A 20 0.18 -6.22 1.15
CA ILE A 20 1.12 -6.89 2.06
C ILE A 20 0.68 -8.36 2.29
N PRO A 21 -0.59 -8.68 2.62
CA PRO A 21 -1.00 -10.08 2.77
C PRO A 21 -0.94 -10.89 1.47
N ALA A 22 -1.09 -10.26 0.30
CA ALA A 22 -0.87 -10.94 -0.96
C ALA A 22 0.59 -11.38 -1.12
N LEU A 23 1.55 -10.50 -0.81
CA LEU A 23 2.99 -10.83 -0.86
C LEU A 23 3.37 -11.87 0.20
N ILE A 24 2.83 -11.78 1.41
CA ILE A 24 3.06 -12.80 2.46
C ILE A 24 2.60 -14.18 1.98
N ARG A 25 1.38 -14.28 1.42
CA ARG A 25 0.87 -15.55 0.88
C ARG A 25 1.75 -16.09 -0.25
N ARG A 26 2.33 -15.22 -1.08
CA ARG A 26 3.28 -15.66 -2.12
C ARG A 26 4.59 -16.12 -1.52
N ALA A 27 5.11 -15.40 -0.54
CA ALA A 27 6.35 -15.77 0.12
C ALA A 27 6.25 -17.18 0.74
N LEU A 28 5.14 -17.45 1.43
CA LEU A 28 4.86 -18.77 2.00
C LEU A 28 4.71 -19.85 0.91
N HIS A 29 4.08 -19.53 -0.22
CA HIS A 29 3.91 -20.47 -1.33
C HIS A 29 5.24 -20.84 -2.00
N TYR A 30 6.12 -19.87 -2.23
CA TYR A 30 7.42 -20.06 -2.86
C TYR A 30 8.53 -20.51 -1.88
N GLY A 31 8.29 -20.38 -0.57
CA GLY A 31 9.27 -20.64 0.49
C GLY A 31 10.32 -19.53 0.66
N HIS A 32 10.17 -18.40 -0.04
CA HIS A 32 11.04 -17.21 0.02
C HIS A 32 10.24 -15.98 -0.41
N ALA A 33 10.63 -14.78 0.05
CA ALA A 33 9.94 -13.55 -0.33
C ALA A 33 10.13 -13.21 -1.82
N VAL A 34 9.12 -12.57 -2.41
CA VAL A 34 9.13 -12.19 -3.82
C VAL A 34 8.79 -10.72 -4.03
N VAL A 35 9.35 -10.13 -5.09
CA VAL A 35 9.05 -8.78 -5.55
C VAL A 35 8.82 -8.79 -7.07
N ILE A 36 7.96 -7.91 -7.59
CA ILE A 36 7.73 -7.82 -9.04
C ILE A 36 8.78 -6.89 -9.66
N GLY A 37 9.40 -7.32 -10.75
CA GLY A 37 10.42 -6.52 -11.43
C GLY A 37 11.62 -6.22 -10.53
N ASP A 38 12.16 -5.01 -10.61
CA ASP A 38 13.30 -4.56 -9.80
C ASP A 38 12.92 -4.13 -8.37
N GLY A 39 11.62 -4.08 -8.05
CA GLY A 39 11.10 -3.66 -6.76
C GLY A 39 11.24 -2.16 -6.45
N GLN A 40 11.66 -1.33 -7.41
CA GLN A 40 11.86 0.12 -7.24
C GLN A 40 10.57 0.93 -7.36
N ALA A 41 9.45 0.29 -7.68
CA ALA A 41 8.14 0.92 -7.61
C ALA A 41 7.85 1.37 -6.16
N GLU A 42 7.31 2.59 -6.01
CA GLU A 42 7.16 3.26 -4.71
C GLU A 42 5.75 3.76 -4.48
N TRP A 43 5.22 3.54 -3.28
CA TRP A 43 3.90 4.02 -2.89
C TRP A 43 3.95 4.75 -1.55
N ASP A 44 3.20 5.85 -1.44
CA ASP A 44 2.88 6.43 -0.14
C ASP A 44 2.03 5.45 0.67
N HIS A 45 2.17 5.47 2.00
CA HIS A 45 1.41 4.59 2.89
C HIS A 45 0.86 5.34 4.10
N VAL A 46 -0.12 4.73 4.76
CA VAL A 46 -0.69 5.20 6.03
C VAL A 46 -1.12 4.02 6.88
N HIS A 47 -0.84 4.07 8.17
CA HIS A 47 -1.35 3.05 9.09
C HIS A 47 -2.86 3.28 9.33
N ILE A 48 -3.64 2.21 9.44
CA ILE A 48 -5.10 2.28 9.59
C ILE A 48 -5.53 3.14 10.79
N ALA A 49 -4.79 3.10 11.90
CA ALA A 49 -5.08 3.93 13.07
C ALA A 49 -4.93 5.44 12.78
N ASP A 50 -3.93 5.84 12.00
CA ASP A 50 -3.71 7.24 11.62
C ASP A 50 -4.80 7.72 10.66
N LEU A 51 -5.20 6.86 9.71
CA LEU A 51 -6.32 7.15 8.83
C LEU A 51 -7.63 7.31 9.60
N VAL A 52 -7.90 6.44 10.58
CA VAL A 52 -9.09 6.57 11.45
C VAL A 52 -9.07 7.91 12.19
N THR A 53 -7.91 8.33 12.69
CA THR A 53 -7.74 9.62 13.37
C THR A 53 -8.12 10.80 12.45
N LEU A 54 -7.76 10.75 11.16
CA LEU A 54 -8.20 11.76 10.19
C LEU A 54 -9.74 11.81 10.06
N PHE A 55 -10.41 10.65 9.99
CA PHE A 55 -11.87 10.59 9.93
C PHE A 55 -12.52 11.13 11.21
N GLU A 56 -11.98 10.79 12.38
CA GLU A 56 -12.46 11.31 13.66
C GLU A 56 -12.35 12.84 13.73
N LEU A 57 -11.22 13.41 13.29
CA LEU A 57 -11.03 14.86 13.24
C LEU A 57 -12.06 15.54 12.35
N VAL A 58 -12.29 15.00 11.16
CA VAL A 58 -13.32 15.51 10.23
C VAL A 58 -14.71 15.44 10.87
N LEU A 59 -15.06 14.30 11.47
CA LEU A 59 -16.34 14.09 12.11
C LEU A 59 -16.56 15.07 13.28
N VAL A 60 -15.59 15.22 14.16
CA VAL A 60 -15.66 16.13 15.31
C VAL A 60 -15.88 17.57 14.85
N LYS A 61 -15.19 18.02 13.80
CA LYS A 61 -15.37 19.37 13.25
C LYS A 61 -16.78 19.59 12.72
N VAL A 62 -17.30 18.64 11.95
CA VAL A 62 -18.67 18.69 11.44
C VAL A 62 -19.68 18.75 12.59
N LEU A 63 -19.52 17.94 13.63
CA LEU A 63 -20.42 17.91 14.79
C LEU A 63 -20.39 19.21 15.61
N LYS A 64 -19.26 19.93 15.62
CA LYS A 64 -19.11 21.24 16.25
C LYS A 64 -19.60 22.41 15.39
N GLY A 65 -20.02 22.14 14.15
CA GLY A 65 -20.36 23.19 13.18
C GLY A 65 -19.15 24.00 12.70
N GLU A 66 -17.94 23.45 12.81
CA GLU A 66 -16.73 24.05 12.27
C GLU A 66 -16.65 23.86 10.74
N ASP A 67 -15.93 24.75 10.05
CA ASP A 67 -15.72 24.63 8.61
C ASP A 67 -14.82 23.43 8.27
N VAL A 68 -15.28 22.61 7.33
CA VAL A 68 -14.57 21.43 6.83
C VAL A 68 -14.57 21.49 5.30
N PRO A 69 -13.43 21.25 4.63
CA PRO A 69 -13.37 21.23 3.18
C PRO A 69 -14.36 20.23 2.57
N TYR A 70 -15.11 20.66 1.56
CA TYR A 70 -16.09 19.83 0.84
C TYR A 70 -15.95 20.01 -0.68
N GLY A 71 -16.65 19.17 -1.45
CA GLY A 71 -16.58 19.16 -2.91
C GLY A 71 -15.14 18.93 -3.39
N ALA A 72 -14.67 19.75 -4.34
CA ALA A 72 -13.31 19.63 -4.89
C ALA A 72 -12.20 19.90 -3.85
N LYS A 73 -12.50 20.64 -2.78
CA LYS A 73 -11.55 20.91 -1.68
C LYS A 73 -11.58 19.83 -0.60
N GLY A 74 -12.60 18.96 -0.59
CA GLY A 74 -12.80 17.88 0.38
C GLY A 74 -12.01 16.61 0.09
N LEU A 75 -11.12 16.62 -0.90
CA LEU A 75 -10.25 15.49 -1.20
C LEU A 75 -9.07 15.46 -0.22
N LEU A 76 -9.26 14.73 0.89
CA LEU A 76 -8.26 14.55 1.93
C LEU A 76 -7.52 13.22 1.71
N PHE A 77 -6.20 13.27 1.71
CA PHE A 77 -5.33 12.10 1.65
C PHE A 77 -4.52 12.03 2.94
N ALA A 78 -4.52 10.87 3.59
CA ALA A 78 -3.66 10.59 4.73
C ALA A 78 -2.46 9.80 4.24
N GLU A 79 -1.27 10.32 4.47
CA GLU A 79 0.00 9.63 4.26
C GLU A 79 0.91 9.95 5.45
N THR A 80 1.73 8.98 5.83
CA THR A 80 2.68 9.09 6.94
C THR A 80 4.10 8.72 6.51
N GLY A 81 4.31 8.46 5.22
CA GLY A 81 5.53 7.89 4.71
C GLY A 81 5.38 7.22 3.35
N ARG A 82 6.51 6.66 2.88
CA ARG A 82 6.65 5.99 1.60
C ARG A 82 7.44 4.70 1.74
N HIS A 83 7.18 3.75 0.86
CA HIS A 83 7.92 2.50 0.76
C HIS A 83 8.19 2.13 -0.70
N THR A 84 9.28 1.40 -0.94
CA THR A 84 9.44 0.61 -2.17
C THR A 84 8.81 -0.78 -1.98
N TRP A 85 8.46 -1.46 -3.06
CA TRP A 85 8.02 -2.86 -2.97
C TRP A 85 9.14 -3.80 -2.55
N MET A 86 10.40 -3.42 -2.80
CA MET A 86 11.57 -4.12 -2.26
C MET A 86 11.62 -4.04 -0.73
N ASP A 87 11.36 -2.87 -0.13
CA ASP A 87 11.38 -2.71 1.34
C ASP A 87 10.33 -3.61 2.00
N VAL A 88 9.12 -3.65 1.45
CA VAL A 88 8.05 -4.53 1.94
C VAL A 88 8.45 -5.99 1.84
N SER A 89 9.02 -6.40 0.70
CA SER A 89 9.43 -7.79 0.47
C SER A 89 10.56 -8.22 1.39
N ARG A 90 11.54 -7.34 1.65
CA ARG A 90 12.61 -7.56 2.65
C ARG A 90 12.05 -7.68 4.06
N GLY A 91 11.09 -6.84 4.44
CA GLY A 91 10.42 -6.94 5.73
C GLY A 91 9.70 -8.28 5.91
N ILE A 92 9.04 -8.77 4.85
CA ILE A 92 8.42 -10.10 4.84
C ILE A 92 9.47 -11.21 4.96
N ALA A 93 10.59 -11.10 4.23
CA ALA A 93 11.66 -12.09 4.27
C ALA A 93 12.28 -12.20 5.67
N ALA A 94 12.63 -11.05 6.27
CA ALA A 94 13.20 -10.97 7.61
C ALA A 94 12.24 -11.55 8.67
N ALA A 95 10.98 -11.10 8.69
CA ALA A 95 9.98 -11.60 9.63
C ALA A 95 9.68 -13.09 9.42
N GLY A 96 9.61 -13.54 8.18
CA GLY A 96 9.38 -14.95 7.86
C GLY A 96 10.53 -15.86 8.28
N SER A 97 11.79 -15.40 8.13
CA SER A 97 12.98 -16.10 8.59
C SER A 97 13.04 -16.16 10.13
N GLU A 98 12.78 -15.04 10.81
CA GLU A 98 12.73 -14.96 12.28
C GLU A 98 11.67 -15.91 12.87
N LEU A 99 10.52 -16.04 12.21
CA LEU A 99 9.45 -16.96 12.60
C LEU A 99 9.69 -18.42 12.18
N GLY A 100 10.78 -18.72 11.47
CA GLY A 100 11.07 -20.06 10.94
C GLY A 100 10.09 -20.53 9.86
N LEU A 101 9.35 -19.60 9.23
CA LEU A 101 8.38 -19.87 8.18
C LEU A 101 8.99 -19.84 6.77
N LEU A 102 10.12 -19.14 6.61
CA LEU A 102 10.89 -19.09 5.37
C LEU A 102 12.29 -19.63 5.63
N ALA A 103 12.83 -20.40 4.68
CA ALA A 103 14.17 -20.99 4.79
C ALA A 103 15.29 -19.98 4.52
N THR A 104 14.94 -18.79 4.02
CA THR A 104 15.87 -17.74 3.60
C THR A 104 15.22 -16.36 3.79
N ASP A 105 16.06 -15.36 4.03
CA ASP A 105 15.71 -13.93 4.04
C ASP A 105 15.95 -13.26 2.67
N GLU A 106 16.30 -14.03 1.64
CA GLU A 106 16.45 -13.52 0.28
C GLU A 106 15.10 -13.14 -0.35
N VAL A 107 15.11 -12.06 -1.12
CA VAL A 107 14.00 -11.62 -1.96
C VAL A 107 14.31 -11.94 -3.42
N ARG A 108 13.40 -12.63 -4.10
CA ARG A 108 13.54 -12.95 -5.53
C ARG A 108 12.59 -12.15 -6.39
N SER A 109 13.08 -11.73 -7.56
CA SER A 109 12.25 -11.05 -8.55
C SER A 109 11.37 -12.05 -9.29
N VAL A 110 10.12 -11.66 -9.54
CA VAL A 110 9.21 -12.33 -10.46
C VAL A 110 8.83 -11.39 -11.60
N SER A 111 8.52 -11.98 -12.76
CA SER A 111 8.04 -11.21 -13.91
C SER A 111 6.58 -10.75 -13.70
N LEU A 112 6.19 -9.68 -14.38
CA LEU A 112 4.80 -9.22 -14.35
C LEU A 112 3.79 -10.27 -14.86
N PRO A 113 4.07 -11.03 -15.95
CA PRO A 113 3.21 -12.14 -16.36
C PRO A 113 3.07 -13.24 -15.31
N GLU A 114 4.17 -13.60 -14.63
CA GLU A 114 4.12 -14.56 -13.53
C GLU A 114 3.26 -14.04 -12.37
N ALA A 115 3.43 -12.77 -12.00
CA ALA A 115 2.62 -12.16 -10.95
C ALA A 115 1.14 -12.04 -11.35
N ALA A 116 0.82 -11.87 -12.63
CA ALA A 116 -0.56 -11.91 -13.12
C ALA A 116 -1.19 -13.27 -12.81
N ALA A 117 -0.47 -14.36 -13.05
CA ALA A 117 -0.94 -15.73 -12.82
C ALA A 117 -1.17 -16.11 -11.35
N TRP A 118 -0.84 -15.24 -10.40
CA TRP A 118 -1.13 -15.47 -8.97
C TRP A 118 -2.62 -15.67 -8.66
N ALA A 119 -3.54 -15.13 -9.46
CA ALA A 119 -4.96 -15.38 -9.30
C ALA A 119 -5.53 -16.04 -10.56
N SER A 120 -6.56 -16.88 -10.42
CA SER A 120 -7.23 -17.54 -11.55
C SER A 120 -7.80 -16.55 -12.58
N ASN A 121 -8.15 -15.33 -12.13
CA ASN A 121 -8.57 -14.21 -12.98
C ASN A 121 -7.48 -13.14 -13.07
N GLY A 122 -6.23 -13.58 -13.15
CA GLY A 122 -5.03 -12.75 -13.13
C GLY A 122 -5.06 -11.62 -14.16
N ASN A 123 -4.96 -10.38 -13.70
CA ASN A 123 -4.88 -9.21 -14.58
C ASN A 123 -3.52 -8.52 -14.40
N ALA A 124 -2.69 -8.55 -15.45
CA ALA A 124 -1.36 -7.95 -15.46
C ALA A 124 -1.41 -6.44 -15.14
N GLN A 125 -2.42 -5.73 -15.64
CA GLN A 125 -2.61 -4.30 -15.37
C GLN A 125 -2.88 -4.05 -13.87
N VAL A 126 -3.67 -4.91 -13.21
CA VAL A 126 -3.93 -4.79 -11.77
C VAL A 126 -2.66 -5.04 -10.96
N ARG A 127 -1.82 -5.99 -11.40
CA ARG A 127 -0.53 -6.26 -10.76
C ARG A 127 0.44 -5.11 -10.96
N GLU A 128 0.51 -4.59 -12.16
CA GLU A 128 1.39 -3.48 -12.51
C GLU A 128 1.00 -2.23 -11.72
N LEU A 129 -0.27 -1.85 -11.77
CA LEU A 129 -0.79 -0.73 -11.01
C LEU A 129 -0.54 -0.93 -9.51
N GLY A 130 -0.83 -2.12 -8.97
CA GLY A 130 -0.76 -2.36 -7.52
C GLY A 130 0.64 -2.61 -6.95
N PHE A 131 1.62 -3.02 -7.75
CA PHE A 131 2.91 -3.51 -7.23
C PHE A 131 4.13 -3.11 -8.08
N ALA A 132 3.93 -2.53 -9.26
CA ALA A 132 5.00 -2.11 -10.17
C ALA A 132 4.75 -0.68 -10.72
N SER A 133 4.08 0.17 -9.94
CA SER A 133 3.85 1.57 -10.28
C SER A 133 4.31 2.51 -9.17
N LYS A 134 4.52 3.78 -9.51
CA LYS A 134 4.78 4.85 -8.55
C LYS A 134 3.48 5.56 -8.20
N GLY A 135 3.04 5.47 -6.95
CA GLY A 135 1.83 6.11 -6.43
C GLY A 135 2.17 7.19 -5.41
N ARG A 136 2.12 8.46 -5.83
CA ARG A 136 2.48 9.60 -4.97
C ARG A 136 1.34 10.60 -4.80
N VAL A 137 1.20 11.08 -3.58
CA VAL A 137 0.40 12.20 -3.13
C VAL A 137 1.35 13.37 -2.88
N THR A 138 1.20 14.45 -3.63
CA THR A 138 2.01 15.66 -3.44
C THR A 138 1.11 16.82 -3.06
N ARG A 139 1.47 17.52 -1.99
CA ARG A 139 0.82 18.78 -1.62
C ARG A 139 1.35 19.88 -2.54
N LEU A 140 0.47 20.47 -3.36
CA LEU A 140 0.79 21.68 -4.09
C LEU A 140 0.57 22.89 -3.17
N GLY A 141 1.40 23.93 -3.31
CA GLY A 141 1.52 25.07 -2.39
C GLY A 141 0.20 25.71 -1.91
N ASN A 142 0.28 26.37 -0.74
CA ASN A 142 -0.83 26.96 0.03
C ASN A 142 -1.94 25.99 0.48
N GLY A 143 -1.66 24.69 0.47
CA GLY A 143 -2.35 23.72 1.29
C GLY A 143 -3.74 23.27 0.82
N GLN A 144 -4.16 23.65 -0.38
CA GLN A 144 -5.51 23.39 -0.90
C GLN A 144 -5.58 22.51 -2.15
N LYS A 145 -4.45 22.09 -2.73
CA LYS A 145 -4.44 21.21 -3.90
C LYS A 145 -3.54 20.00 -3.65
N VAL A 146 -4.10 18.82 -3.87
CA VAL A 146 -3.37 17.55 -3.83
C VAL A 146 -3.23 17.04 -5.26
N GLN A 147 -2.00 16.77 -5.68
CA GLN A 147 -1.72 16.10 -6.96
C GLN A 147 -1.45 14.63 -6.70
N ILE A 148 -2.19 13.78 -7.41
CA ILE A 148 -1.96 12.33 -7.44
C ILE A 148 -1.30 12.00 -8.76
N SER A 149 -0.12 11.39 -8.74
CA SER A 149 0.50 10.82 -9.94
C SER A 149 0.53 9.29 -9.85
N ILE A 150 0.34 8.66 -11.00
CA ILE A 150 0.62 7.24 -11.22
C ILE A 150 1.55 7.15 -12.42
N THR A 151 2.70 6.51 -12.25
CA THR A 151 3.64 6.25 -13.35
C THR A 151 3.98 4.77 -13.32
N LEU A 152 3.81 4.10 -14.47
CA LEU A 152 4.18 2.70 -14.62
C LEU A 152 5.70 2.57 -14.63
N VAL A 153 6.21 1.52 -13.99
CA VAL A 153 7.65 1.20 -13.98
C VAL A 153 7.82 -0.02 -14.90
N THR A 154 7.92 0.23 -16.20
CA THR A 154 8.23 -0.77 -17.23
C THR A 154 9.60 -0.51 -17.82
#